data_AF-A0A832T8E5-F1
#
_entry.id   AF-A0A832T8E5-F1
#
_cell.length_a   1.000
_cell.length_b   1.000
_cell.length_c   1.000
_cell.angle_alpha   90.00
_cell.angle_beta   90.00
_cell.angle_gamma   90.00
#
_symmetry.space_group_name_H-M   'P 1'
#
loop_
_entity.id
_entity.type
_entity.pdbx_description
1 polymer ?
#
loop_
_entity_poly.entity_id
_entity_poly.type
_entity_poly.pdbx_seq_one_letter_code
_entity_poly.pdbx_strand_id
1 'polypeptide(L)'
;MEVKKLDFGKWLIKTILAGALLGLLFDYASKNSVTIEQTIKALASIPLAFVVLIEIFDKIADKNDYYNALMKQFGKQGRASGILISIIFAGLGLFVVLWALTGTITMNLGSYGPANIFAAGLISLYIFAPETGDDELLLWVWLGATIATRGAYLSIIPQMIGF
;
A
#
# COMPACT_ATOMS: atom_id res chain seq x y z
N MET A 1 -26.06 -10.65 11.44
CA MET A 1 -25.00 -10.07 10.60
C MET A 1 -25.04 -10.84 9.29
N GLU A 2 -25.49 -10.23 8.20
CA GLU A 2 -25.47 -10.88 6.89
C GLU A 2 -24.02 -11.00 6.42
N VAL A 3 -23.55 -12.23 6.23
CA VAL A 3 -22.26 -12.50 5.59
C VAL A 3 -22.41 -12.10 4.12
N LYS A 4 -21.86 -10.94 3.74
CA LYS A 4 -21.79 -10.47 2.35
C LYS A 4 -21.17 -11.60 1.52
N LYS A 5 -21.96 -12.25 0.66
CA LYS A 5 -21.45 -13.27 -0.26
C LYS A 5 -20.43 -12.62 -1.19
N LEU A 6 -19.19 -13.08 -1.10
CA LEU A 6 -18.10 -12.73 -2.00
C LEU A 6 -18.55 -12.87 -3.46
N ASP A 7 -18.33 -11.84 -4.27
CA ASP A 7 -18.33 -12.00 -5.74
C ASP A 7 -17.03 -12.71 -6.11
N PHE A 8 -17.04 -14.05 -6.02
CA PHE A 8 -15.88 -14.92 -6.23
C PHE A 8 -15.09 -14.58 -7.50
N GLY A 9 -15.77 -14.12 -8.56
CA GLY A 9 -15.13 -13.69 -9.79
C GLY A 9 -14.29 -12.41 -9.63
N LYS A 10 -14.77 -11.42 -8.87
CA LYS A 10 -14.00 -10.19 -8.59
C LYS A 10 -12.81 -10.47 -7.67
N TRP A 11 -13.04 -11.31 -6.65
CA TRP A 11 -11.98 -11.74 -5.73
C TRP A 11 -10.87 -12.48 -6.48
N LEU A 12 -11.21 -13.41 -7.37
CA LEU A 12 -10.24 -14.17 -8.16
C LEU A 12 -9.41 -13.24 -9.07
N ILE A 13 -10.06 -12.29 -9.76
CA ILE A 13 -9.35 -11.34 -10.63
C ILE A 13 -8.41 -10.45 -9.83
N LYS A 14 -8.87 -9.90 -8.69
CA LYS A 14 -8.00 -9.10 -7.81
C LYS A 14 -6.80 -9.91 -7.31
N THR A 15 -7.02 -11.16 -6.93
CA THR A 15 -5.94 -12.06 -6.47
C THR A 15 -4.90 -12.30 -7.55
N ILE A 16 -5.34 -12.62 -8.78
CA ILE A 16 -4.44 -12.81 -9.93
C ILE A 16 -3.66 -11.53 -10.23
N LEU A 17 -4.33 -10.37 -10.22
CA LEU A 17 -3.68 -9.08 -10.47
C LEU A 17 -2.69 -8.71 -9.36
N ALA A 18 -3.07 -8.89 -8.09
CA ALA A 18 -2.18 -8.66 -6.96
C ALA A 18 -0.94 -9.55 -7.04
N GLY A 19 -1.12 -10.83 -7.37
CA GLY A 19 -0.02 -11.77 -7.59
C GLY A 19 0.88 -11.36 -8.76
N ALA A 20 0.31 -10.92 -9.87
CA ALA A 20 1.08 -10.43 -11.03
C ALA A 20 1.88 -9.16 -10.70
N LEU A 21 1.26 -8.19 -10.02
CA LEU A 21 1.93 -6.96 -9.59
C LEU A 21 3.01 -7.23 -8.54
N LEU A 22 2.78 -8.17 -7.62
CA LEU A 22 3.78 -8.64 -6.67
C LEU A 22 4.97 -9.30 -7.40
N GLY A 23 4.69 -10.09 -8.44
CA GLY A 23 5.73 -10.66 -9.30
C GLY A 23 6.58 -9.59 -10.00
N LEU A 24 5.96 -8.53 -10.52
CA LEU A 24 6.68 -7.38 -11.10
C LEU A 24 7.51 -6.64 -10.05
N LEU A 25 6.98 -6.51 -8.83
CA LEU A 25 7.68 -5.87 -7.72
C LEU A 25 8.91 -6.69 -7.28
N PHE A 26 8.80 -8.03 -7.26
CA PHE A 26 9.93 -8.93 -7.00
C PHE A 26 10.98 -8.90 -8.11
N ASP A 27 10.56 -8.86 -9.38
CA ASP A 27 11.49 -8.66 -10.51
C ASP A 27 12.24 -7.32 -10.39
N TYR A 28 11.54 -6.24 -10.04
CA TYR A 28 12.15 -4.94 -9.78
C TYR A 28 13.15 -5.00 -8.61
N ALA A 29 12.77 -5.61 -7.49
CA ALA A 29 13.64 -5.79 -6.32
C ALA A 29 14.90 -6.58 -6.67
N SER A 30 14.74 -7.68 -7.42
CA SER A 30 15.84 -8.51 -7.88
C SER A 30 16.80 -7.74 -8.78
N LYS A 31 16.29 -6.98 -9.77
CA LYS A 31 17.11 -6.18 -10.69
C LYS A 31 17.88 -5.07 -9.98
N ASN A 32 17.32 -4.51 -8.90
CA ASN A 32 17.95 -3.44 -8.13
C ASN A 32 18.69 -3.96 -6.88
N SER A 33 18.82 -5.27 -6.71
CA SER A 33 19.49 -5.90 -5.55
C SER A 33 18.99 -5.38 -4.20
N VAL A 34 17.68 -5.16 -4.08
CA VAL A 34 17.06 -4.69 -2.84
C VAL A 34 17.22 -5.75 -1.77
N THR A 35 17.88 -5.42 -0.67
CA THR A 35 18.10 -6.37 0.43
C THR A 35 16.96 -6.33 1.44
N ILE A 36 16.82 -7.42 2.21
CA ILE A 36 15.89 -7.48 3.34
C ILE A 36 16.22 -6.37 4.35
N GLU A 37 17.50 -6.12 4.63
CA GLU A 37 17.93 -5.05 5.54
C GLU A 37 17.46 -3.66 5.07
N GLN A 38 17.63 -3.36 3.78
CA GLN A 38 17.18 -2.08 3.21
C GLN A 38 15.65 -1.95 3.28
N THR A 39 14.93 -3.05 3.07
CA THR A 39 13.46 -3.10 3.18
C THR A 39 13.01 -2.87 4.61
N ILE A 40 13.64 -3.52 5.59
CA ILE A 40 13.37 -3.33 7.02
C ILE A 40 13.60 -1.86 7.41
N LYS A 41 14.71 -1.28 6.98
CA LYS A 41 15.02 0.14 7.24
C LYS A 41 13.97 1.07 6.62
N ALA A 42 13.57 0.81 5.37
CA ALA A 42 12.53 1.59 4.71
C ALA A 42 11.20 1.50 5.46
N LEU A 43 10.74 0.29 5.79
CA LEU A 43 9.50 0.07 6.55
C LEU A 43 9.53 0.76 7.92
N ALA A 44 10.65 0.64 8.66
CA ALA A 44 10.81 1.26 9.97
C ALA A 44 10.84 2.80 9.92
N SER A 45 11.21 3.38 8.78
CA SER A 45 11.29 4.83 8.57
C SER A 45 9.94 5.48 8.30
N ILE A 46 8.88 4.69 8.09
CA ILE A 46 7.54 5.20 7.89
C ILE A 46 7.05 5.77 9.24
N PRO A 47 6.55 7.01 9.30
CA PRO A 47 6.01 7.54 10.54
C PRO A 47 4.78 6.76 11.01
N LEU A 48 4.67 6.50 12.32
CA LEU A 48 3.54 5.76 12.90
C LEU A 48 2.19 6.36 12.53
N ALA A 49 2.08 7.70 12.49
CA ALA A 49 0.85 8.37 12.06
C ALA A 49 0.40 7.95 10.65
N PHE A 50 1.35 7.70 9.72
CA PHE A 50 1.01 7.20 8.39
C PHE A 50 0.55 5.76 8.40
N VAL A 51 1.21 4.90 9.18
CA VAL A 51 0.82 3.50 9.34
C VAL A 51 -0.62 3.41 9.83
N VAL A 52 -0.94 4.13 10.91
CA VAL A 52 -2.29 4.18 11.47
C VAL A 52 -3.29 4.77 10.47
N LEU A 53 -2.91 5.81 9.73
CA LEU A 53 -3.76 6.42 8.72
C LEU A 53 -4.08 5.41 7.60
N ILE A 54 -3.09 4.67 7.09
CA ILE A 54 -3.29 3.66 6.06
C ILE A 54 -4.23 2.54 6.55
N GLU A 55 -4.03 2.04 7.77
CA GLU A 55 -4.90 1.00 8.36
C GLU A 55 -6.35 1.49 8.52
N ILE A 56 -6.55 2.75 8.93
CA ILE A 56 -7.88 3.37 8.99
C ILE A 56 -8.47 3.49 7.59
N PHE A 57 -7.69 3.95 6.61
CA PHE A 57 -8.15 4.06 5.23
C PHE A 57 -8.53 2.71 4.63
N ASP A 58 -7.74 1.66 4.88
CA ASP A 58 -8.01 0.30 4.39
C ASP A 58 -9.30 -0.25 5.01
N LYS A 59 -9.44 -0.15 6.33
CA LYS A 59 -10.68 -0.52 7.05
C LYS A 59 -11.90 0.23 6.54
N ILE A 60 -11.78 1.53 6.25
CA ILE A 60 -12.88 2.34 5.71
C ILE A 60 -13.19 1.94 4.26
N ALA A 61 -12.16 1.77 3.43
CA ALA A 61 -12.30 1.40 2.02
C ALA A 61 -13.00 0.05 1.87
N ASP A 62 -12.67 -0.91 2.75
CA ASP A 62 -13.25 -2.25 2.75
C ASP A 62 -14.67 -2.27 3.33
N LYS A 63 -14.91 -1.57 4.46
CA LYS A 63 -16.23 -1.56 5.12
C LYS A 63 -17.30 -0.75 4.39
N ASN A 64 -16.95 0.40 3.81
CA ASN A 64 -17.95 1.35 3.32
C ASN A 64 -18.39 1.12 1.88
N ASP A 65 -17.99 0.03 1.23
CA ASP A 65 -18.31 -0.14 -0.19
C ASP A 65 -17.83 1.10 -0.97
N TYR A 66 -16.70 1.71 -0.56
CA TYR A 66 -16.20 2.97 -1.12
C TYR A 66 -15.96 2.82 -2.63
N TYR A 67 -15.55 1.61 -3.00
CA TYR A 67 -15.49 1.15 -4.38
C TYR A 67 -16.86 1.17 -5.10
N ASN A 68 -17.94 0.71 -4.46
CA ASN A 68 -19.31 0.77 -5.02
C ASN A 68 -19.86 2.21 -5.04
N ALA A 69 -19.51 3.06 -4.07
CA ALA A 69 -19.88 4.47 -4.03
C ALA A 69 -19.17 5.28 -5.12
N LEU A 70 -17.86 5.06 -5.29
CA LEU A 70 -17.05 5.70 -6.33
C LEU A 70 -17.43 5.20 -7.73
N MET A 71 -17.74 3.91 -7.87
CA MET A 71 -18.29 3.32 -9.11
C MET A 71 -19.67 3.88 -9.45
N LYS A 72 -20.52 4.13 -8.45
CA LYS A 72 -21.82 4.82 -8.66
C LYS A 72 -21.64 6.26 -9.12
N GLN A 73 -20.58 6.94 -8.68
CA GLN A 73 -20.35 8.36 -8.97
C GLN A 73 -19.57 8.61 -10.27
N PHE A 74 -18.66 7.71 -10.65
CA PHE A 74 -17.72 7.91 -11.77
C PHE A 74 -17.74 6.80 -12.85
N GLY A 75 -18.45 5.69 -12.65
CA GLY A 75 -18.41 4.53 -13.56
C GLY A 75 -19.76 4.17 -14.17
N LYS A 76 -19.78 3.88 -15.48
CA LYS A 76 -20.79 2.94 -16.03
C LYS A 76 -20.55 1.58 -15.36
N GLN A 77 -21.63 0.93 -14.89
CA GLN A 77 -21.65 -0.35 -14.17
C GLN A 77 -21.01 -1.51 -14.97
N GLY A 78 -19.69 -1.58 -15.06
CA GLY A 78 -18.96 -2.67 -15.71
C GLY A 78 -17.91 -3.28 -14.79
N ARG A 79 -17.70 -4.60 -14.87
CA ARG A 79 -16.64 -5.29 -14.10
C ARG A 79 -15.24 -4.72 -14.39
N ALA A 80 -15.00 -4.20 -15.60
CA ALA A 80 -13.73 -3.61 -16.01
C ALA A 80 -13.45 -2.22 -15.41
N SER A 81 -14.46 -1.36 -15.23
CA SER A 81 -14.27 -0.02 -14.67
C SER A 81 -13.87 -0.06 -13.19
N GLY A 82 -14.38 -1.05 -12.46
CA GLY A 82 -13.97 -1.28 -11.08
C GLY A 82 -12.48 -1.60 -10.99
N ILE A 83 -12.01 -2.57 -11.77
CA ILE A 83 -10.61 -3.02 -11.70
C ILE A 83 -9.66 -1.86 -12.00
N LEU A 84 -9.99 -1.05 -13.01
CA LEU A 84 -9.25 0.17 -13.37
C LEU A 84 -9.16 1.17 -12.22
N ILE A 85 -10.28 1.42 -11.53
CA ILE A 85 -10.30 2.31 -10.37
C ILE A 85 -9.42 1.76 -9.25
N SER A 86 -9.49 0.46 -8.93
CA SER A 86 -8.61 -0.12 -7.90
C SER A 86 -7.12 -0.01 -8.25
N ILE A 87 -6.74 -0.14 -9.53
CA ILE A 87 -5.35 0.04 -9.96
C ILE A 87 -4.91 1.50 -9.78
N ILE A 88 -5.78 2.45 -10.11
CA ILE A 88 -5.50 3.89 -9.90
C ILE A 88 -5.28 4.18 -8.41
N PHE A 89 -6.15 3.67 -7.53
CA PHE A 89 -6.01 3.85 -6.08
C PHE A 89 -4.74 3.19 -5.53
N ALA A 90 -4.39 1.99 -6.00
CA ALA A 90 -3.12 1.36 -5.66
C ALA A 90 -1.94 2.25 -6.08
N GLY A 91 -1.96 2.77 -7.31
CA GLY A 91 -0.97 3.71 -7.83
C GLY A 91 -0.85 4.97 -6.97
N LEU A 92 -1.98 5.58 -6.60
CA LEU A 92 -2.00 6.74 -5.68
C LEU A 92 -1.45 6.37 -4.30
N GLY A 93 -1.81 5.21 -3.76
CA GLY A 93 -1.27 4.69 -2.51
C GLY A 93 0.25 4.57 -2.53
N LEU A 94 0.84 4.09 -3.64
CA LEU A 94 2.28 4.04 -3.83
C LEU A 94 2.92 5.42 -3.72
N PHE A 95 2.34 6.45 -4.34
CA PHE A 95 2.87 7.83 -4.23
C PHE A 95 2.73 8.42 -2.83
N VAL A 96 1.62 8.14 -2.14
CA VAL A 96 1.43 8.60 -0.75
C VAL A 96 2.46 7.96 0.18
N VAL A 97 2.74 6.67 0.03
CA VAL A 97 3.74 5.98 0.85
C VAL A 97 5.16 6.44 0.49
N LEU A 98 5.46 6.66 -0.80
CA LEU A 98 6.74 7.26 -1.20
C LEU A 98 6.93 8.64 -0.56
N TRP A 99 5.89 9.48 -0.58
CA TRP A 99 5.92 10.76 0.11
C TRP A 99 6.15 10.62 1.62
N ALA A 100 5.51 9.64 2.27
CA ALA A 100 5.74 9.36 3.69
C ALA A 100 7.18 8.95 4.00
N LEU A 101 7.82 8.23 3.07
CA LEU A 101 9.21 7.75 3.20
C LEU A 101 10.25 8.84 2.90
N THR A 102 9.97 9.73 1.95
CA THR A 102 10.98 10.66 1.40
C THR A 102 10.69 12.12 1.69
N GLY A 103 9.53 12.43 2.27
CA GLY A 103 9.04 13.79 2.50
C GLY A 103 8.71 14.57 1.23
N THR A 104 8.85 13.99 0.04
CA THR A 104 8.76 14.68 -1.25
C THR A 104 8.03 13.84 -2.30
N ILE A 105 7.15 14.47 -3.08
CA ILE A 105 6.53 13.86 -4.26
C ILE A 105 7.34 14.29 -5.48
N THR A 106 7.97 13.34 -6.16
CA THR A 106 8.60 13.57 -7.46
C THR A 106 8.06 12.58 -8.47
N MET A 107 7.86 13.04 -9.71
CA MET A 107 7.38 12.20 -10.81
C MET A 107 8.49 11.33 -11.40
N ASN A 108 9.75 11.55 -11.01
CA ASN A 108 10.86 10.73 -11.44
C ASN A 108 11.12 9.61 -10.43
N LEU A 109 10.62 8.41 -10.69
CA LEU A 109 10.88 7.25 -9.82
C LEU A 109 12.38 6.92 -9.69
N GLY A 110 13.21 7.28 -10.68
CA GLY A 110 14.66 7.03 -10.63
C GLY A 110 15.41 7.85 -9.57
N SER A 111 14.79 8.88 -8.96
CA SER A 111 15.40 9.63 -7.86
C SER A 111 15.12 9.04 -6.49
N TYR A 112 14.17 8.09 -6.39
CA TYR A 112 13.92 7.35 -5.15
C TYR A 112 14.88 6.17 -5.02
N GLY A 113 15.30 5.90 -3.78
CA GLY A 113 16.04 4.68 -3.47
C GLY A 113 15.21 3.43 -3.84
N PRO A 114 15.79 2.41 -4.49
CA PRO A 114 15.04 1.22 -4.90
C PRO A 114 14.29 0.51 -3.78
N ALA A 115 14.86 0.52 -2.56
CA ALA A 115 14.22 -0.02 -1.36
C ALA A 115 12.96 0.74 -0.94
N ASN A 116 12.91 2.06 -1.17
CA ASN A 116 11.74 2.87 -0.86
C ASN A 116 10.61 2.59 -1.86
N ILE A 117 10.95 2.42 -3.15
CA ILE A 117 9.99 1.99 -4.18
C ILE A 117 9.45 0.60 -3.85
N PHE A 118 10.33 -0.32 -3.45
CA PHE A 118 9.93 -1.66 -3.07
C PHE A 118 8.99 -1.67 -1.85
N ALA A 119 9.35 -0.98 -0.77
CA ALA A 119 8.51 -0.86 0.42
C ALA A 119 7.17 -0.18 0.12
N ALA A 120 7.17 0.92 -0.64
CA ALA A 120 5.95 1.58 -1.06
C ALA A 120 5.07 0.70 -1.95
N GLY A 121 5.68 -0.11 -2.83
CA GLY A 121 5.00 -1.10 -3.64
C GLY A 121 4.35 -2.20 -2.80
N LEU A 122 5.02 -2.71 -1.76
CA LEU A 122 4.45 -3.71 -0.85
C LEU A 122 3.23 -3.16 -0.11
N ILE A 123 3.31 -1.92 0.39
CA ILE A 123 2.20 -1.29 1.13
C ILE A 123 1.04 -0.93 0.20
N SER A 124 1.34 -0.45 -1.01
CA SER A 124 0.34 -0.22 -2.05
C SER A 124 -0.38 -1.52 -2.44
N LEU A 125 0.37 -2.62 -2.57
CA LEU A 125 -0.21 -3.93 -2.86
C LEU A 125 -1.05 -4.47 -1.70
N TYR A 126 -0.65 -4.19 -0.46
CA TYR A 126 -1.47 -4.50 0.72
C TYR A 126 -2.84 -3.83 0.60
N ILE A 127 -2.90 -2.52 0.36
CA ILE A 127 -4.18 -1.79 0.19
C ILE A 127 -4.99 -2.30 -1.01
N PHE A 128 -4.33 -2.79 -2.06
CA PHE A 128 -5.00 -3.33 -3.25
C PHE A 128 -5.56 -4.74 -3.06
N ALA A 129 -4.90 -5.55 -2.23
CA ALA A 129 -5.19 -6.95 -2.05
C ALA A 129 -6.62 -7.17 -1.53
N PRO A 130 -7.26 -8.29 -1.88
CA PRO A 130 -8.60 -8.57 -1.39
C PRO A 130 -8.58 -8.82 0.13
N GLU A 131 -9.58 -8.28 0.84
CA GLU A 131 -9.87 -8.61 2.25
C GLU A 131 -8.77 -8.24 3.24
N THR A 132 -7.98 -7.21 2.96
CA THR A 132 -6.94 -6.73 3.89
C THR A 132 -7.47 -5.84 5.01
N GLY A 133 -8.70 -5.31 4.89
CA GLY A 133 -9.27 -4.37 5.86
C GLY A 133 -9.72 -5.00 7.18
N ASP A 134 -9.59 -6.31 7.36
CA ASP A 134 -10.02 -7.01 8.58
C ASP A 134 -8.94 -6.97 9.68
N ASP A 135 -7.65 -7.07 9.33
CA ASP A 135 -6.52 -7.20 10.26
C ASP A 135 -5.49 -6.06 10.10
N GLU A 136 -4.84 -5.62 11.18
CA GLU A 136 -3.80 -4.56 11.13
C GLU A 136 -2.41 -5.08 10.69
N LEU A 137 -2.33 -5.76 9.55
CA LEU A 137 -1.09 -6.40 9.09
C LEU A 137 0.05 -5.42 8.85
N LEU A 138 -0.23 -4.22 8.34
CA LEU A 138 0.79 -3.20 8.12
C LEU A 138 1.39 -2.72 9.44
N LEU A 139 0.57 -2.54 10.48
CA LEU A 139 1.02 -2.19 11.82
C LEU A 139 1.95 -3.26 12.40
N TRP A 140 1.61 -4.55 12.23
CA TRP A 140 2.46 -5.65 12.72
C TRP A 140 3.81 -5.70 12.00
N VAL A 141 3.81 -5.54 10.67
CA VAL A 141 5.04 -5.51 9.86
C VAL A 141 5.91 -4.30 10.24
N TRP A 142 5.29 -3.13 10.43
CA TRP A 142 5.98 -1.93 10.87
C TRP A 142 6.60 -2.10 12.25
N LEU A 143 5.84 -2.63 13.23
CA LEU A 143 6.37 -2.91 14.57
C LEU A 143 7.56 -3.86 14.53
N GLY A 144 7.47 -4.93 13.73
CA GLY A 144 8.58 -5.85 13.51
C GLY A 144 9.83 -5.14 12.95
N ALA A 145 9.65 -4.26 11.97
CA ALA A 145 10.73 -3.47 11.39
C ALA A 145 11.34 -2.47 12.39
N THR A 146 10.52 -1.80 13.19
CA THR A 146 10.96 -0.90 14.26
C THR A 146 11.76 -1.65 15.33
N ILE A 147 11.30 -2.85 15.74
CA ILE A 147 12.03 -3.69 16.70
C ILE A 147 13.36 -4.17 16.11
N ALA A 148 13.36 -4.63 14.85
CA ALA A 148 14.57 -5.08 14.16
C ALA A 148 15.63 -3.98 14.03
N THR A 149 15.19 -2.72 13.86
CA THR A 149 16.06 -1.53 13.83
C THR A 149 16.32 -0.93 15.21
N ARG A 150 15.83 -1.55 16.29
CA ARG A 150 15.94 -1.06 17.68
C ARG A 150 15.41 0.38 17.85
N GLY A 151 14.40 0.75 17.08
CA GLY A 151 13.80 2.08 17.10
C GLY A 151 14.66 3.19 16.48
N ALA A 152 15.75 2.86 15.77
CA ALA A 152 16.66 3.85 15.20
C ALA A 152 15.97 4.81 14.20
N TYR A 153 14.88 4.37 13.57
CA TYR A 153 14.11 5.13 12.58
C TYR A 153 12.69 5.49 13.08
N LEU A 154 12.41 5.28 14.37
CA LEU A 154 11.08 5.53 14.92
C LEU A 154 10.72 7.00 14.80
N SER A 155 9.71 7.29 13.98
CA SER A 155 9.09 8.60 13.87
C SER A 155 7.60 8.46 14.16
N ILE A 156 7.04 9.32 15.01
CA ILE A 156 5.61 9.29 15.33
C ILE A 156 4.83 10.12 14.31
N ILE A 157 5.33 11.32 14.01
CA ILE A 157 4.71 12.28 13.09
C ILE A 157 5.71 12.55 11.98
N PRO A 158 5.30 12.60 10.70
CA PRO A 158 6.20 13.00 9.62
C PRO A 158 6.89 14.32 9.95
N GLN A 159 8.22 14.31 9.83
CA GLN A 159 8.98 15.54 9.86
C GLN A 159 8.69 16.25 8.54
N MET A 160 7.76 17.22 8.57
CA MET A 160 7.55 18.10 7.43
C MET A 160 8.85 18.88 7.22
N ILE A 161 9.58 18.55 6.14
CA ILE A 161 10.69 19.38 5.69
C ILE A 161 10.06 20.71 5.24
N GLY A 162 10.11 21.73 6.10
CA GLY A 162 9.50 23.03 5.79
C GLY A 162 9.16 23.98 6.94
N PHE A 163 9.57 23.71 8.19
CA PHE A 163 9.56 24.70 9.28
C PHE A 163 10.89 24.66 10.03
#